data_AF-A0A8H4A579-F1
#
_entry.id   AF-A0A8H4A579-F1
#
_cell.length_a   1.000
_cell.length_b   1.000
_cell.length_c   1.000
_cell.angle_alpha   90.00
_cell.angle_beta   90.00
_cell.angle_gamma   90.00
#
_symmetry.space_group_name_H-M   'P 1'
#
loop_
_entity.id
_entity.type
_entity.pdbx_description
1 polymer ?
#
loop_
_entity_poly.entity_id
_entity_poly.type
_entity_poly.pdbx_seq_one_letter_code
_entity_poly.pdbx_strand_id
1 'polypeptide(L)'
;MSHHSEDPERLQDPDFLSKSALLFKLRDLRALKVNFRSTMNEKDVIPDRNVDFPREYVISNLHRAELEKRDFDLNRLSNNDVKAFVNTLHTIVMNAGIDIGTSESHTDSLVADLLFCVLAFHKWPLTVALHPTYKFAVGEVVVSAKADFVISNQTYFVLVVEDKHLVNVRPTNDYGEPQVLAEMLACGEENIRLARRSYNMIMFSVRVISTYVTFYRTTINKEYWDELGDGCPRQQSLTIFRWPGNSSDPFEGFDLAEPDGRRSVLEALCKIRHYLLNSD
;
A
#
# COMPACT_ATOMS: atom_id res chain seq x y z
N MET A 1 24.49 19.57 -15.98
CA MET A 1 23.14 19.73 -15.42
C MET A 1 23.30 20.22 -14.00
N SER A 2 22.76 21.40 -13.69
CA SER A 2 22.97 22.10 -12.41
C SER A 2 22.25 21.38 -11.27
N HIS A 3 23.01 20.89 -10.29
CA HIS A 3 22.47 20.56 -8.97
C HIS A 3 22.05 21.87 -8.30
N HIS A 4 20.77 22.22 -8.37
CA HIS A 4 20.21 23.14 -7.40
C HIS A 4 20.09 22.38 -6.08
N SER A 5 21.04 22.62 -5.17
CA SER A 5 20.87 22.32 -3.76
C SER A 5 19.65 23.12 -3.28
N GLU A 6 18.54 22.44 -3.00
CA GLU A 6 17.39 23.07 -2.36
C GLU A 6 17.81 23.57 -0.98
N ASP A 7 17.43 24.79 -0.66
CA ASP A 7 17.75 25.46 0.60
C ASP A 7 17.16 24.68 1.78
N PRO A 8 17.97 24.19 2.75
CA PRO A 8 17.50 23.43 3.91
C PRO A 8 16.44 24.16 4.73
N GLU A 9 16.46 25.50 4.76
CA GLU A 9 15.47 26.30 5.49
C GLU A 9 14.07 26.23 4.85
N ARG A 10 14.00 26.09 3.51
CA ARG A 10 12.72 25.95 2.78
C ARG A 10 12.06 24.59 2.96
N LEU A 11 12.83 23.54 3.27
CA LEU A 11 12.27 22.21 3.53
C LEU A 11 11.58 22.11 4.90
N GLN A 12 11.85 23.03 5.81
CA GLN A 12 11.21 23.10 7.13
C GLN A 12 9.94 23.94 7.15
N ASP A 13 9.62 24.62 6.05
CA ASP A 13 8.40 25.39 5.88
C ASP A 13 7.25 24.47 5.43
N PRO A 14 6.19 24.29 6.23
CA PRO A 14 5.05 23.46 5.85
C PRO A 14 4.37 23.91 4.56
N ASP A 15 4.44 25.21 4.19
CA ASP A 15 3.84 25.72 2.94
C ASP A 15 4.53 25.14 1.68
N PHE A 16 5.70 24.54 1.85
CA PHE A 16 6.41 23.83 0.80
C PHE A 16 5.78 22.47 0.47
N LEU A 17 4.96 21.92 1.37
CA LEU A 17 4.28 20.65 1.17
C LEU A 17 3.20 20.75 0.10
N SER A 18 3.11 19.68 -0.68
CA SER A 18 2.03 19.51 -1.64
C SER A 18 0.71 19.34 -0.90
N LYS A 19 -0.35 20.07 -1.28
CA LYS A 19 -1.64 20.03 -0.57
C LYS A 19 -2.48 18.77 -0.83
N SER A 20 -1.97 17.85 -1.66
CA SER A 20 -2.62 16.59 -2.02
C SER A 20 -1.60 15.47 -2.10
N ALA A 21 -1.94 14.30 -1.55
CA ALA A 21 -1.14 13.07 -1.57
C ALA A 21 -0.74 12.65 -2.98
N LEU A 22 -1.63 12.80 -3.97
CA LEU A 22 -1.35 12.51 -5.38
C LEU A 22 -0.17 13.33 -5.94
N LEU A 23 0.10 14.49 -5.36
CA LEU A 23 1.16 15.40 -5.79
C LEU A 23 2.43 15.27 -4.95
N PHE A 24 2.46 14.37 -3.96
CA PHE A 24 3.64 14.15 -3.14
C PHE A 24 4.82 13.66 -3.97
N LYS A 25 5.99 14.19 -3.62
CA LYS A 25 7.28 13.88 -4.23
C LYS A 25 8.35 13.64 -3.17
N LEU A 26 9.54 13.28 -3.63
CA LEU A 26 10.73 13.08 -2.79
C LEU A 26 11.12 14.32 -1.96
N ARG A 27 10.70 15.51 -2.38
CA ARG A 27 10.88 16.73 -1.57
C ARG A 27 9.97 16.75 -0.33
N ASP A 28 8.74 16.27 -0.45
CA ASP A 28 7.77 16.20 0.64
C ASP A 28 8.23 15.14 1.66
N LEU A 29 8.78 14.02 1.19
CA LEU A 29 9.44 13.02 2.05
C LEU A 29 10.59 13.64 2.87
N ARG A 30 11.43 14.46 2.23
CA ARG A 30 12.56 15.15 2.89
C ARG A 30 12.07 16.17 3.92
N ALA A 31 11.06 16.97 3.58
CA ALA A 31 10.44 17.92 4.50
C ALA A 31 9.85 17.22 5.74
N LEU A 32 9.23 16.06 5.53
CA LEU A 32 8.67 15.22 6.59
C LEU A 32 9.70 14.30 7.27
N LYS A 33 10.99 14.39 6.91
CA LYS A 33 12.07 13.53 7.42
C LYS A 33 11.72 12.03 7.39
N VAL A 34 11.11 11.58 6.30
CA VAL A 34 10.73 10.18 6.09
C VAL A 34 11.75 9.47 5.20
N ASN A 35 12.10 8.24 5.58
CA ASN A 35 12.97 7.37 4.81
C ASN A 35 12.31 6.01 4.60
N PHE A 36 12.17 5.59 3.34
CA PHE A 36 11.79 4.22 3.01
C PHE A 36 13.03 3.32 2.98
N ARG A 37 13.03 2.22 3.75
CA ARG A 37 14.14 1.28 3.84
C ARG A 37 13.72 -0.12 3.42
N SER A 38 14.41 -0.66 2.43
CA SER A 38 14.26 -2.06 2.02
C SER A 38 14.83 -2.99 3.07
N THR A 39 14.17 -4.12 3.28
CA THR A 39 14.65 -5.18 4.16
C THR A 39 14.46 -6.53 3.49
N MET A 40 15.41 -7.45 3.72
CA MET A 40 15.30 -8.84 3.29
C MET A 40 14.62 -9.72 4.36
N ASN A 41 14.42 -9.19 5.57
CA ASN A 41 13.78 -9.90 6.65
C ASN A 41 12.27 -9.61 6.65
N GLU A 42 11.47 -10.59 6.23
CA GLU A 42 10.00 -10.53 6.23
C GLU A 42 9.45 -10.00 7.57
N LYS A 43 10.04 -10.41 8.71
CA LYS A 43 9.54 -10.07 10.06
C LYS A 43 9.63 -8.59 10.41
N ASP A 44 10.41 -7.82 9.66
CA ASP A 44 10.47 -6.37 9.84
C ASP A 44 9.17 -5.70 9.34
N VAL A 45 8.49 -6.32 8.36
CA VAL A 45 7.30 -5.79 7.68
C VAL A 45 6.04 -6.57 8.00
N ILE A 46 6.09 -7.90 7.97
CA ILE A 46 4.95 -8.80 8.17
C ILE A 46 4.96 -9.37 9.59
N PRO A 47 3.81 -9.40 10.31
CA PRO A 47 3.74 -9.99 11.63
C PRO A 47 4.13 -11.48 11.64
N ASP A 48 5.02 -11.88 12.55
CA ASP A 48 5.48 -13.27 12.67
C ASP A 48 4.40 -14.15 13.33
N ARG A 49 3.56 -14.75 12.48
CA ARG A 49 2.43 -15.60 12.87
C ARG A 49 2.26 -16.76 11.90
N ASN A 50 1.91 -17.93 12.45
CA ASN A 50 1.42 -19.04 11.65
C ASN A 50 -0.07 -18.84 11.40
N VAL A 51 -0.45 -18.79 10.14
CA VAL A 51 -1.83 -18.60 9.69
C VAL A 51 -2.15 -19.57 8.57
N ASP A 52 -3.41 -20.01 8.52
CA ASP A 52 -3.93 -20.65 7.32
C ASP A 52 -4.22 -19.58 6.27
N PHE A 53 -4.09 -19.97 5.00
CA PHE A 53 -4.35 -19.12 3.85
C PHE A 53 -5.02 -19.95 2.74
N PRO A 54 -5.78 -19.32 1.83
CA PRO A 54 -6.59 -20.03 0.86
C PRO A 54 -5.71 -20.57 -0.29
N ARG A 55 -5.16 -21.77 -0.09
CA ARG A 55 -4.18 -22.41 -0.98
C ARG A 55 -4.70 -22.67 -2.39
N GLU A 56 -6.02 -22.79 -2.55
CA GLU A 56 -6.69 -22.98 -3.83
C GLU A 56 -6.46 -21.83 -4.82
N TYR A 57 -6.14 -20.62 -4.33
CA TYR A 57 -5.81 -19.45 -5.17
C TYR A 57 -4.34 -19.42 -5.62
N VAL A 58 -3.48 -20.30 -5.09
CA VAL A 58 -2.05 -20.36 -5.49
C VAL A 58 -1.91 -20.90 -6.91
N ILE A 59 -2.65 -21.96 -7.25
CA ILE A 59 -2.66 -22.62 -8.58
C ILE A 59 -1.24 -22.83 -9.11
N SER A 60 -0.55 -23.84 -8.59
CA SER A 60 0.90 -24.06 -8.76
C SER A 60 1.40 -24.14 -10.20
N ASN A 61 0.53 -24.43 -11.18
CA ASN A 61 0.87 -24.57 -12.59
C ASN A 61 0.42 -23.37 -13.46
N LEU A 62 -0.08 -22.29 -12.85
CA LEU A 62 -0.53 -21.09 -13.56
C LEU A 62 0.55 -20.00 -13.44
N HIS A 63 1.45 -19.92 -14.41
CA HIS A 63 2.48 -18.88 -14.47
C HIS A 63 2.01 -17.67 -15.27
N ARG A 64 2.73 -16.54 -15.20
CA ARG A 64 2.43 -15.35 -16.00
C ARG A 64 2.32 -15.67 -17.49
N ALA A 65 3.22 -16.49 -18.02
CA ALA A 65 3.21 -16.90 -19.43
C ALA A 65 1.92 -17.61 -19.85
N GLU A 66 1.22 -18.27 -18.92
CA GLU A 66 -0.11 -18.84 -19.19
C GLU A 66 -1.17 -17.75 -19.27
N LEU A 67 -1.10 -16.75 -18.38
CA LEU A 67 -2.01 -15.59 -18.35
C LEU A 67 -1.81 -14.64 -19.52
N GLU A 68 -0.72 -14.73 -20.27
CA GLU A 68 -0.46 -13.93 -21.48
C GLU A 68 -1.05 -14.57 -22.76
N LYS A 69 -1.57 -15.79 -22.68
CA LYS A 69 -2.16 -16.50 -23.82
C LYS A 69 -3.54 -15.93 -24.16
N ARG A 70 -3.78 -15.60 -25.43
CA ARG A 70 -5.09 -15.10 -25.89
C ARG A 70 -6.20 -16.15 -25.82
N ASP A 71 -5.85 -17.42 -25.94
CA ASP A 71 -6.74 -18.58 -25.86
C ASP A 71 -6.78 -19.20 -24.45
N PHE A 72 -6.59 -18.36 -23.43
CA PHE A 72 -6.57 -18.79 -22.04
C PHE A 72 -7.88 -19.47 -21.62
N ASP A 73 -7.80 -20.77 -21.27
CA ASP A 73 -8.95 -21.57 -20.89
C ASP A 73 -9.07 -21.70 -19.36
N LEU A 74 -10.16 -21.16 -18.82
CA LEU A 74 -10.55 -21.24 -17.41
C LEU A 74 -11.27 -22.55 -17.05
N ASN A 75 -11.73 -23.34 -18.03
CA ASN A 75 -12.51 -24.55 -17.77
C ASN A 75 -11.70 -25.64 -17.05
N ARG A 76 -10.37 -25.53 -17.05
CA ARG A 76 -9.47 -26.40 -16.27
C ARG A 76 -9.58 -26.20 -14.75
N LEU A 77 -10.16 -25.09 -14.29
CA LEU A 77 -10.40 -24.82 -12.88
C LEU A 77 -11.79 -25.32 -12.49
N SER A 78 -11.96 -25.83 -11.27
CA SER A 78 -13.26 -26.36 -10.80
C SER A 78 -14.05 -25.35 -9.96
N ASN A 79 -13.38 -24.44 -9.27
CA ASN A 79 -14.01 -23.46 -8.37
C ASN A 79 -14.29 -22.14 -9.11
N ASN A 80 -15.54 -21.66 -9.04
CA ASN A 80 -15.98 -20.44 -9.73
C ASN A 80 -15.36 -19.16 -9.16
N ASP A 81 -15.13 -19.07 -7.85
CA ASP A 81 -14.48 -17.92 -7.21
C ASP A 81 -13.01 -17.85 -7.65
N VAL A 82 -12.34 -19.00 -7.70
CA VAL A 82 -10.96 -19.11 -8.23
C VAL A 82 -10.93 -18.75 -9.72
N LYS A 83 -11.92 -19.17 -10.52
CA LYS A 83 -12.03 -18.75 -11.93
C LYS A 83 -12.16 -17.25 -12.07
N ALA A 84 -13.00 -16.61 -11.25
CA ALA A 84 -13.21 -15.16 -11.29
C ALA A 84 -11.90 -14.42 -11.00
N PHE A 85 -11.22 -14.78 -9.91
CA PHE A 85 -9.91 -14.22 -9.56
C PHE A 85 -8.88 -14.36 -10.71
N VAL A 86 -8.77 -15.57 -11.27
CA VAL A 86 -7.81 -15.86 -12.36
C VAL A 86 -8.19 -15.12 -13.65
N ASN A 87 -9.48 -14.96 -13.95
CA ASN A 87 -9.94 -14.20 -15.10
C ASN A 87 -9.56 -12.71 -14.97
N THR A 88 -9.68 -12.15 -13.76
CA THR A 88 -9.24 -10.79 -13.45
C THR A 88 -7.73 -10.65 -13.64
N LEU A 89 -6.93 -11.60 -13.13
CA LEU A 89 -5.48 -11.61 -13.37
C LEU A 89 -5.12 -11.68 -14.85
N HIS A 90 -5.76 -12.58 -15.61
CA HIS A 90 -5.56 -12.69 -17.06
C HIS A 90 -5.84 -11.36 -17.76
N THR A 91 -6.96 -10.71 -17.41
CA THR A 91 -7.34 -9.41 -17.97
C THR A 91 -6.30 -8.33 -17.69
N ILE A 92 -5.77 -8.25 -16.46
CA ILE A 92 -4.74 -7.25 -16.10
C ILE A 92 -3.44 -7.52 -16.85
N VAL A 93 -3.00 -8.78 -16.88
CA VAL A 93 -1.77 -9.18 -17.57
C VAL A 93 -1.84 -8.84 -19.06
N MET A 94 -2.97 -9.14 -19.72
CA MET A 94 -3.18 -8.81 -21.13
C MET A 94 -3.19 -7.31 -21.43
N ASN A 95 -3.59 -6.49 -20.45
CA ASN A 95 -3.73 -5.05 -20.60
C ASN A 95 -2.58 -4.24 -19.98
N ALA A 96 -1.57 -4.89 -19.39
CA ALA A 96 -0.48 -4.23 -18.67
C ALA A 96 0.33 -3.22 -19.52
N GLY A 97 0.27 -3.33 -20.86
CA GLY A 97 0.91 -2.42 -21.82
C GLY A 97 -0.04 -1.51 -22.60
N ILE A 98 -1.34 -1.44 -22.27
CA ILE A 98 -2.33 -0.64 -23.01
C ILE A 98 -2.69 0.62 -22.22
N ASP A 99 -2.44 1.79 -22.82
CA ASP A 99 -2.55 3.15 -22.24
C ASP A 99 -3.98 3.65 -21.98
N ILE A 100 -5.02 2.89 -22.33
CA ILE A 100 -6.40 3.40 -22.32
C ILE A 100 -6.97 3.26 -20.92
N GLY A 101 -7.52 4.36 -20.38
CA GLY A 101 -8.04 4.55 -19.00
C GLY A 101 -9.11 3.60 -18.45
N THR A 102 -9.24 2.41 -19.03
CA THR A 102 -9.89 1.21 -18.48
C THR A 102 -8.95 0.37 -17.62
N SER A 103 -7.62 0.54 -17.75
CA SER A 103 -6.65 -0.23 -16.96
C SER A 103 -6.85 0.04 -15.46
N GLU A 104 -6.87 1.31 -15.01
CA GLU A 104 -7.50 1.86 -13.76
C GLU A 104 -8.24 0.80 -12.94
N SER A 105 -9.47 0.62 -13.41
CA SER A 105 -10.52 -0.20 -12.83
C SER A 105 -10.22 -1.68 -12.71
N HIS A 106 -9.27 -2.21 -13.46
CA HIS A 106 -8.91 -3.62 -13.40
C HIS A 106 -8.03 -3.94 -12.20
N THR A 107 -7.04 -3.08 -11.86
CA THR A 107 -6.26 -3.27 -10.63
C THR A 107 -7.14 -3.08 -9.40
N ASP A 108 -8.00 -2.05 -9.39
CA ASP A 108 -9.03 -1.87 -8.36
C ASP A 108 -9.85 -3.15 -8.16
N SER A 109 -10.29 -3.78 -9.27
CA SER A 109 -11.08 -5.01 -9.24
C SER A 109 -10.31 -6.19 -8.67
N LEU A 110 -9.01 -6.32 -8.97
CA LEU A 110 -8.15 -7.37 -8.39
C LEU A 110 -7.97 -7.18 -6.89
N VAL A 111 -7.67 -5.95 -6.46
CA VAL A 111 -7.48 -5.63 -5.04
C VAL A 111 -8.80 -5.84 -4.29
N ALA A 112 -9.92 -5.38 -4.85
CA ALA A 112 -11.25 -5.62 -4.29
C ALA A 112 -11.52 -7.13 -4.14
N ASP A 113 -11.37 -7.93 -5.20
CA ASP A 113 -11.62 -9.38 -5.13
C ASP A 113 -10.72 -10.05 -4.07
N LEU A 114 -9.44 -9.68 -4.02
CA LEU A 114 -8.49 -10.17 -3.02
C LEU A 114 -8.94 -9.84 -1.58
N LEU A 115 -9.36 -8.59 -1.32
CA LEU A 115 -9.76 -8.15 0.01
C LEU A 115 -11.13 -8.69 0.44
N PHE A 116 -12.12 -8.66 -0.45
CA PHE A 116 -13.52 -9.00 -0.14
C PHE A 116 -13.78 -10.50 -0.22
N CYS A 117 -13.36 -11.14 -1.31
CA CYS A 117 -13.73 -12.52 -1.63
C CYS A 117 -12.69 -13.50 -1.10
N VAL A 118 -11.40 -13.26 -1.39
CA VAL A 118 -10.34 -14.23 -1.09
C VAL A 118 -9.97 -14.22 0.41
N LEU A 119 -9.77 -13.03 0.98
CA LEU A 119 -9.18 -12.89 2.31
C LEU A 119 -10.17 -12.41 3.38
N ALA A 120 -11.39 -12.05 2.99
CA ALA A 120 -12.46 -11.69 3.91
C ALA A 120 -12.07 -10.57 4.91
N PHE A 121 -11.45 -9.49 4.41
CA PHE A 121 -11.17 -8.28 5.18
C PHE A 121 -12.43 -7.43 5.45
N HIS A 122 -13.53 -7.69 4.75
CA HIS A 122 -14.83 -7.07 5.01
C HIS A 122 -15.77 -8.02 5.78
N LYS A 123 -15.27 -8.54 6.90
CA LYS A 123 -16.04 -9.36 7.84
C LYS A 123 -15.77 -8.84 9.24
N TRP A 124 -16.83 -8.74 10.04
CA TRP A 124 -16.74 -8.32 11.43
C TRP A 124 -15.61 -9.03 12.19
N PRO A 125 -14.77 -8.31 12.96
CA PRO A 125 -14.83 -6.88 13.26
C PRO A 125 -14.22 -5.94 12.21
N LEU A 126 -13.64 -6.45 11.13
CA LEU A 126 -12.97 -5.63 10.12
C LEU A 126 -13.96 -4.99 9.14
N THR A 127 -13.65 -3.78 8.69
CA THR A 127 -14.36 -3.07 7.63
C THR A 127 -13.37 -2.53 6.62
N VAL A 128 -13.75 -2.59 5.34
CA VAL A 128 -13.04 -1.99 4.21
C VAL A 128 -13.79 -0.74 3.77
N ALA A 129 -13.12 0.42 3.78
CA ALA A 129 -13.59 1.65 3.16
C ALA A 129 -12.98 1.79 1.77
N LEU A 130 -13.81 2.11 0.78
CA LEU A 130 -13.40 2.32 -0.62
C LEU A 130 -13.23 3.81 -0.90
N HIS A 131 -12.10 4.17 -1.49
CA HIS A 131 -11.74 5.53 -1.87
C HIS A 131 -11.94 6.61 -0.78
N PRO A 132 -11.68 6.33 0.52
CA PRO A 132 -11.90 7.34 1.55
C PRO A 132 -10.96 8.53 1.36
N THR A 133 -11.49 9.73 1.59
CA THR A 133 -10.69 10.95 1.61
C THR A 133 -10.46 11.38 3.05
N TYR A 134 -9.19 11.36 3.46
CA TYR A 134 -8.72 11.79 4.77
C TYR A 134 -7.75 12.96 4.64
N LYS A 135 -7.39 13.54 5.78
CA LYS A 135 -6.48 14.69 5.83
C LYS A 135 -5.52 14.52 6.99
N PHE A 136 -4.33 15.09 6.85
CA PHE A 136 -3.44 15.34 7.98
C PHE A 136 -2.97 16.79 7.96
N ALA A 137 -2.64 17.29 9.14
CA ALA A 137 -2.11 18.63 9.32
C ALA A 137 -0.60 18.58 9.57
N VAL A 138 0.10 19.61 9.09
CA VAL A 138 1.49 19.90 9.37
C VAL A 138 1.56 21.37 9.74
N GLY A 139 1.50 21.68 11.04
CA GLY A 139 1.16 23.01 11.53
C GLY A 139 -0.19 23.46 10.97
N GLU A 140 -0.22 24.62 10.31
CA GLU A 140 -1.43 25.17 9.68
C GLU A 140 -1.72 24.60 8.28
N VAL A 141 -0.81 23.80 7.72
CA VAL A 141 -0.96 23.25 6.36
C VAL A 141 -1.71 21.94 6.43
N VAL A 142 -2.81 21.87 5.69
CA VAL A 142 -3.64 20.66 5.58
C VAL A 142 -3.37 19.97 4.24
N VAL A 143 -3.02 18.70 4.31
CA VAL A 143 -2.82 17.83 3.15
C VAL A 143 -4.00 16.87 3.04
N SER A 144 -4.58 16.76 1.85
CA SER A 144 -5.64 15.80 1.55
C SER A 144 -5.06 14.52 0.95
N ALA A 145 -5.54 13.36 1.38
CA ALA A 145 -5.19 12.07 0.82
C ALA A 145 -6.45 11.28 0.48
N LYS A 146 -6.47 10.65 -0.68
CA LYS A 146 -7.55 9.77 -1.12
C LYS A 146 -6.94 8.40 -1.36
N ALA A 147 -6.98 7.55 -0.33
CA ALA A 147 -6.52 6.17 -0.44
C ALA A 147 -7.54 5.34 -1.22
N ASP A 148 -7.10 4.31 -1.94
CA ASP A 148 -8.02 3.46 -2.70
C ASP A 148 -8.78 2.46 -1.81
N PHE A 149 -8.10 1.84 -0.85
CA PHE A 149 -8.76 1.01 0.16
C PHE A 149 -8.14 1.23 1.54
N VAL A 150 -8.99 1.29 2.57
CA VAL A 150 -8.53 1.35 3.96
C VAL A 150 -9.26 0.32 4.81
N ILE A 151 -8.50 -0.49 5.53
CA ILE A 151 -9.02 -1.50 6.45
C ILE A 151 -8.94 -0.95 7.87
N SER A 152 -10.06 -1.07 8.60
CA SER A 152 -10.17 -0.73 10.02
C SER A 152 -10.62 -1.92 10.86
N ASN A 153 -10.19 -1.97 12.12
CA ASN A 153 -10.60 -2.96 13.11
C ASN A 153 -11.57 -2.38 14.16
N GLN A 154 -12.52 -1.55 13.71
CA GLN A 154 -13.48 -0.76 14.52
C GLN A 154 -12.88 0.43 15.25
N THR A 155 -11.72 0.25 15.84
CA THR A 155 -11.09 1.29 16.66
C THR A 155 -10.19 2.16 15.81
N TYR A 156 -9.38 1.55 14.93
CA TYR A 156 -8.36 2.27 14.17
C TYR A 156 -8.27 1.78 12.72
N PHE A 157 -7.82 2.68 11.84
CA PHE A 157 -7.37 2.41 10.48
C PHE A 157 -5.93 1.91 10.53
N VAL A 158 -5.66 0.71 10.01
CA VAL A 158 -4.37 0.02 10.27
C VAL A 158 -3.70 -0.48 9.00
N LEU A 159 -4.44 -0.67 7.92
CA LEU A 159 -3.91 -1.05 6.62
C LEU A 159 -4.45 -0.12 5.53
N VAL A 160 -3.54 0.51 4.79
CA VAL A 160 -3.83 1.28 3.58
C VAL A 160 -3.42 0.45 2.37
N VAL A 161 -4.33 0.20 1.44
CA VAL A 161 -3.99 -0.41 0.16
C VAL A 161 -4.09 0.64 -0.92
N GLU A 162 -2.95 0.88 -1.54
CA GLU A 162 -2.78 1.83 -2.63
C GLU A 162 -2.54 1.05 -3.90
N ASP A 163 -3.32 1.32 -4.94
CA ASP A 163 -3.11 0.68 -6.22
C ASP A 163 -2.90 1.65 -7.37
N LYS A 164 -2.13 1.17 -8.35
CA LYS A 164 -1.70 1.96 -9.49
C LYS A 164 -1.58 1.10 -10.73
N HIS A 165 -1.59 1.79 -11.86
CA HIS A 165 -1.20 1.24 -13.13
C HIS A 165 0.28 1.44 -13.38
N LEU A 166 0.87 0.48 -14.08
CA LEU A 166 2.28 0.51 -14.41
C LEU A 166 2.65 1.76 -15.23
N VAL A 167 1.75 2.24 -16.09
CA VAL A 167 1.93 3.45 -16.91
C VAL A 167 1.87 4.76 -16.09
N ASN A 168 1.21 4.73 -14.93
CA ASN A 168 1.00 5.90 -14.08
C ASN A 168 2.13 6.11 -13.06
N VAL A 169 3.02 5.12 -12.90
CA VAL A 169 4.16 5.19 -11.98
C VAL A 169 5.46 5.46 -12.73
N ARG A 170 6.37 6.21 -12.11
CA ARG A 170 7.66 6.56 -12.71
C ARG A 170 8.80 6.46 -11.69
N PRO A 171 10.02 6.10 -12.12
CA PRO A 171 11.19 6.08 -11.23
C PRO A 171 11.44 7.44 -10.56
N THR A 172 11.14 8.55 -11.25
CA THR A 172 11.34 9.91 -10.74
C THR A 172 10.50 10.27 -9.52
N ASN A 173 9.49 9.45 -9.18
CA ASN A 173 8.67 9.61 -7.99
C ASN A 173 8.65 8.36 -7.11
N ASP A 174 9.73 7.55 -7.15
CA ASP A 174 9.81 6.26 -6.46
C ASP A 174 8.57 5.38 -6.67
N TYR A 175 8.04 5.41 -7.89
CA TYR A 175 6.86 4.66 -8.29
C TYR A 175 5.64 4.84 -7.35
N GLY A 176 5.48 6.03 -6.75
CA GLY A 176 4.31 6.38 -5.93
C GLY A 176 4.48 6.20 -4.42
N GLU A 177 5.64 5.80 -3.91
CA GLU A 177 5.88 5.73 -2.45
C GLU A 177 5.61 7.03 -1.68
N PRO A 178 5.88 8.24 -2.22
CA PRO A 178 5.50 9.47 -1.55
C PRO A 178 4.00 9.57 -1.26
N GLN A 179 3.15 9.03 -2.15
CA GLN A 179 1.71 9.00 -1.95
C GLN A 179 1.33 7.99 -0.84
N VAL A 180 1.96 6.80 -0.82
CA VAL A 180 1.78 5.80 0.25
C VAL A 180 2.02 6.42 1.63
N LEU A 181 3.09 7.22 1.80
CA LEU A 181 3.32 7.94 3.06
C LEU A 181 2.15 8.86 3.41
N ALA A 182 1.74 9.72 2.46
CA ALA A 182 0.71 10.72 2.73
C ALA A 182 -0.61 10.09 3.16
N GLU A 183 -0.98 8.95 2.57
CA GLU A 183 -2.18 8.21 2.93
C GLU A 183 -2.06 7.50 4.27
N MET A 184 -0.88 6.95 4.59
CA MET A 184 -0.60 6.43 5.94
C MET A 184 -0.72 7.55 6.98
N LEU A 185 -0.14 8.73 6.73
CA LEU A 185 -0.27 9.86 7.66
C LEU A 185 -1.71 10.34 7.81
N ALA A 186 -2.46 10.45 6.71
CA ALA A 186 -3.87 10.84 6.77
C ALA A 186 -4.74 9.83 7.54
N CYS A 187 -4.51 8.53 7.35
CA CYS A 187 -5.21 7.49 8.14
C CYS A 187 -4.77 7.50 9.61
N GLY A 188 -3.49 7.75 9.88
CA GLY A 188 -2.97 7.90 11.23
C GLY A 188 -3.54 9.12 11.97
N GLU A 189 -3.71 10.24 11.28
CA GLU A 189 -4.37 11.43 11.82
C GLU A 189 -5.82 11.14 12.23
N GLU A 190 -6.56 10.40 11.40
CA GLU A 190 -7.92 9.97 11.76
C GLU A 190 -7.94 9.13 13.03
N ASN A 191 -6.95 8.25 13.22
CA ASN A 191 -6.81 7.49 14.45
C ASN A 191 -6.54 8.39 15.67
N ILE A 192 -5.68 9.41 15.53
CA ILE A 192 -5.42 10.40 16.59
C ILE A 192 -6.70 11.16 16.92
N ARG A 193 -7.46 11.57 15.91
CA ARG A 193 -8.74 12.26 16.07
C ARG A 193 -9.76 11.40 16.81
N LEU A 194 -9.84 10.10 16.49
CA LEU A 194 -10.71 9.14 17.18
C LEU A 194 -10.25 8.89 18.63
N ALA A 195 -8.94 8.72 18.85
CA ALA A 195 -8.35 8.53 20.18
C ALA A 195 -8.34 9.78 21.05
N ARG A 196 -8.45 10.97 20.44
CA ARG A 196 -8.30 12.30 21.05
C ARG A 196 -6.96 12.52 21.75
N ARG A 197 -5.91 11.85 21.28
CA ARG A 197 -4.53 11.97 21.76
C ARG A 197 -3.54 11.39 20.76
N SER A 198 -2.33 11.94 20.70
CA SER A 198 -1.19 11.31 20.02
C SER A 198 -0.75 10.05 20.77
N TYR A 199 -0.33 9.02 20.03
CA TYR A 199 0.21 7.77 20.57
C TYR A 199 1.09 7.06 19.54
N ASN A 200 1.86 6.06 19.98
CA ASN A 200 2.64 5.22 19.08
C ASN A 200 1.69 4.28 18.33
N MET A 201 1.73 4.31 17.00
CA MET A 201 0.88 3.44 16.18
C MET A 201 1.71 2.66 15.18
N ILE A 202 1.34 1.40 14.98
CA ILE A 202 1.86 0.57 13.89
C ILE A 202 0.89 0.69 12.73
N MET A 203 1.43 1.03 11.56
CA MET A 203 0.67 1.11 10.32
C MET A 203 1.26 0.17 9.28
N PHE A 204 0.39 -0.53 8.57
CA PHE A 204 0.73 -1.30 7.39
C PHE A 204 0.25 -0.56 6.15
N SER A 205 0.96 -0.75 5.05
CA SER A 205 0.44 -0.43 3.73
C SER A 205 0.79 -1.53 2.75
N VAL A 206 -0.04 -1.69 1.72
CA VAL A 206 0.19 -2.58 0.60
C VAL A 206 0.10 -1.73 -0.65
N ARG A 207 1.13 -1.74 -1.48
CA ARG A 207 1.11 -1.09 -2.80
C ARG A 207 0.96 -2.15 -3.87
N VAL A 208 -0.07 -2.03 -4.70
CA VAL A 208 -0.34 -2.94 -5.82
C VAL A 208 -0.19 -2.18 -7.13
N ILE A 209 0.84 -2.51 -7.90
CA ILE A 209 1.07 -1.91 -9.22
C ILE A 209 0.84 -2.97 -10.27
N SER A 210 -0.26 -2.87 -11.02
CA SER A 210 -0.73 -3.95 -11.90
C SER A 210 -0.93 -5.26 -11.11
N THR A 211 -0.05 -6.26 -11.24
CA THR A 211 -0.09 -7.50 -10.46
C THR A 211 1.03 -7.60 -9.41
N TYR A 212 1.91 -6.59 -9.33
CA TYR A 212 3.05 -6.59 -8.41
C TYR A 212 2.66 -5.98 -7.06
N VAL A 213 3.02 -6.66 -5.99
CA VAL A 213 2.64 -6.31 -4.62
C VAL A 213 3.87 -6.05 -3.77
N THR A 214 3.90 -4.90 -3.11
CA THR A 214 4.90 -4.52 -2.11
C THR A 214 4.21 -4.22 -0.78
N PHE A 215 4.77 -4.71 0.32
CA PHE A 215 4.29 -4.48 1.68
C PHE A 215 5.14 -3.44 2.37
N TYR A 216 4.50 -2.66 3.22
CA TYR A 216 5.10 -1.61 4.02
C TYR A 216 4.66 -1.74 5.47
N ARG A 217 5.57 -1.42 6.38
CA ARG A 217 5.27 -1.28 7.80
C ARG A 217 6.06 -0.13 8.39
N THR A 218 5.42 0.60 9.29
CA THR A 218 6.11 1.59 10.10
C THR A 218 5.51 1.66 11.50
N THR A 219 6.31 2.16 12.44
CA THR A 219 5.82 2.61 13.74
C THR A 219 5.95 4.13 13.76
N ILE A 220 4.83 4.82 13.79
CA ILE A 220 4.81 6.28 13.90
C ILE A 220 4.71 6.61 15.39
N ASN A 221 5.80 7.14 15.94
CA ASN A 221 5.89 7.47 17.35
C ASN A 221 5.05 8.71 17.68
N LYS A 222 4.57 8.77 18.92
CA LYS A 222 3.82 9.90 19.46
C LYS A 222 4.55 11.23 19.21
N GLU A 223 5.84 11.27 19.46
CA GLU A 223 6.64 12.49 19.35
C GLU A 223 6.69 13.01 17.91
N TYR A 224 6.60 12.12 16.90
CA TYR A 224 6.55 12.53 15.51
C TYR A 224 5.21 13.23 15.20
N TRP A 225 4.10 12.71 15.72
CA TRP A 225 2.79 13.37 15.62
C TRP A 225 2.75 14.72 16.33
N ASP A 226 3.34 14.79 17.52
CA ASP A 226 3.44 16.02 18.28
C ASP A 226 4.23 17.08 17.49
N GLU A 227 5.33 16.71 16.81
CA GLU A 227 6.05 17.64 15.91
C GLU A 227 5.22 18.06 14.70
N LEU A 228 4.44 17.14 14.08
CA LEU A 228 3.56 17.49 12.97
C LEU A 228 2.50 18.54 13.35
N GLY A 229 2.03 18.53 14.60
CA GLY A 229 1.11 19.57 15.10
C GLY A 229 1.69 20.98 15.05
N ASP A 230 3.02 21.12 15.18
CA ASP A 230 3.72 22.41 15.18
C ASP A 230 4.29 22.78 13.79
N GLY A 231 4.48 21.82 12.89
CA GLY A 231 5.04 22.03 11.56
C GLY A 231 5.82 20.83 11.02
N CYS A 232 6.75 21.04 10.09
CA CYS A 232 7.58 19.96 9.58
C CYS A 232 8.49 19.40 10.70
N PRO A 233 8.68 18.07 10.80
CA PRO A 233 9.51 17.44 11.83
C PRO A 233 10.94 17.98 11.84
N ARG A 234 11.48 18.23 13.03
CA ARG A 234 12.85 18.74 13.22
C ARG A 234 13.76 17.74 13.89
N GLN A 235 13.30 17.10 14.96
CA GLN A 235 14.09 16.10 15.68
C GLN A 235 13.67 14.70 15.25
N GLN A 236 12.37 14.44 15.20
CA GLN A 236 11.85 13.13 14.85
C GLN A 236 12.05 12.84 13.35
N SER A 237 12.00 11.56 13.02
CA SER A 237 12.07 11.05 11.65
C SER A 237 11.31 9.74 11.57
N LEU A 238 10.69 9.48 10.44
CA LEU A 238 9.95 8.25 10.22
C LEU A 238 10.74 7.30 9.32
N THR A 239 10.82 6.02 9.70
CA THR A 239 11.34 4.96 8.82
C THR A 239 10.21 4.03 8.43
N ILE A 240 9.98 3.87 7.13
CA ILE A 240 9.01 2.92 6.59
C ILE A 240 9.80 1.75 6.00
N PHE A 241 9.62 0.57 6.57
CA PHE A 241 10.21 -0.65 6.03
C PHE A 241 9.38 -1.14 4.85
N ARG A 242 10.04 -1.53 3.76
CA ARG A 242 9.43 -2.11 2.57
C ARG A 242 9.95 -3.52 2.33
N TRP A 243 9.06 -4.41 1.88
CA TRP A 243 9.37 -5.79 1.53
C TRP A 243 8.34 -6.32 0.52
N PRO A 244 8.71 -7.14 -0.47
CA PRO A 244 10.07 -7.60 -0.78
C PRO A 244 10.84 -6.55 -1.60
N GLY A 245 12.04 -6.91 -2.02
CA GLY A 245 12.87 -6.08 -2.88
C GLY A 245 13.87 -5.20 -2.13
N ASN A 246 14.79 -4.64 -2.91
CA ASN A 246 15.84 -3.73 -2.48
C ASN A 246 15.58 -2.30 -2.91
N SER A 247 14.60 -2.03 -3.78
CA SER A 247 14.26 -0.70 -4.28
C SER A 247 12.75 -0.42 -4.27
N SER A 248 12.35 0.75 -4.80
CA SER A 248 10.94 1.14 -5.03
C SER A 248 10.37 0.52 -6.30
N ASP A 249 11.17 -0.20 -7.09
CA ASP A 249 10.77 -0.75 -8.37
C ASP A 249 9.68 -1.82 -8.21
N PRO A 250 8.50 -1.66 -8.86
CA PRO A 250 7.42 -2.63 -8.75
C PRO A 250 7.82 -4.05 -9.16
N PHE A 251 8.75 -4.21 -10.11
CA PHE A 251 9.17 -5.53 -10.57
C PHE A 251 9.97 -6.33 -9.53
N GLU A 252 10.44 -5.70 -8.46
CA GLU A 252 11.03 -6.38 -7.31
C GLU A 252 9.98 -6.86 -6.29
N GLY A 253 8.71 -6.50 -6.48
CA GLY A 253 7.57 -6.95 -5.69
C GLY A 253 7.18 -8.42 -5.94
N PHE A 254 6.22 -8.92 -5.16
CA PHE A 254 5.61 -10.23 -5.46
C PHE A 254 4.62 -10.10 -6.60
N ASP A 255 4.76 -10.96 -7.60
CA ASP A 255 3.86 -10.98 -8.74
C ASP A 255 2.68 -11.94 -8.53
N LEU A 256 1.46 -11.42 -8.44
CA LEU A 256 0.24 -12.24 -8.39
C LEU A 256 0.01 -13.06 -9.68
N ALA A 257 0.69 -12.74 -10.78
CA ALA A 257 0.68 -13.58 -11.98
C ALA A 257 1.51 -14.86 -11.80
N GLU A 258 2.41 -14.92 -10.81
CA GLU A 258 3.23 -16.10 -10.50
C GLU A 258 2.72 -16.88 -9.28
N PRO A 259 2.79 -18.23 -9.27
CA PRO A 259 2.32 -19.03 -8.15
C PRO A 259 2.99 -18.70 -6.81
N ASP A 260 4.32 -18.51 -6.82
CA ASP A 260 5.06 -18.19 -5.60
C ASP A 260 4.77 -16.77 -5.10
N GLY A 261 4.52 -15.83 -6.03
CA GLY A 261 4.07 -14.49 -5.69
C GLY A 261 2.68 -14.51 -5.06
N ARG A 262 1.71 -15.24 -5.65
CA ARG A 262 0.37 -15.45 -5.05
C ARG A 262 0.45 -16.05 -3.66
N ARG A 263 1.25 -17.10 -3.48
CA ARG A 263 1.45 -17.71 -2.16
C ARG A 263 1.94 -16.68 -1.15
N SER A 264 3.01 -15.95 -1.48
CA SER A 264 3.64 -14.98 -0.58
C SER A 264 2.67 -13.86 -0.20
N VAL A 265 1.90 -13.34 -1.17
CA VAL A 265 0.91 -12.28 -0.92
C VAL A 265 -0.24 -12.77 -0.04
N LEU A 266 -0.81 -13.95 -0.34
CA LEU A 266 -1.91 -14.53 0.44
C LEU A 266 -1.48 -14.82 1.88
N GLU A 267 -0.30 -15.41 2.07
CA GLU A 267 0.26 -15.67 3.39
C GLU A 267 0.49 -14.38 4.17
N ALA A 268 1.15 -13.38 3.56
CA ALA A 268 1.45 -12.09 4.20
C ALA A 268 0.18 -11.34 4.61
N LEU A 269 -0.82 -11.26 3.72
CA LEU A 269 -2.08 -10.61 4.03
C LEU A 269 -2.89 -11.37 5.08
N CYS A 270 -2.87 -12.71 5.10
CA CYS A 270 -3.46 -13.48 6.19
C CYS A 270 -2.79 -13.19 7.54
N LYS A 271 -1.46 -13.05 7.57
CA LYS A 271 -0.72 -12.69 8.81
C LYS A 271 -1.08 -11.29 9.28
N ILE A 272 -1.15 -10.32 8.36
CA ILE A 272 -1.62 -8.95 8.67
C ILE A 272 -3.05 -8.99 9.18
N ARG A 273 -3.97 -9.65 8.47
CA ARG A 273 -5.38 -9.79 8.89
C ARG A 273 -5.49 -10.38 10.29
N HIS A 274 -4.75 -11.45 10.56
CA HIS A 274 -4.71 -12.07 11.88
C HIS A 274 -4.20 -11.09 12.94
N TYR A 275 -3.15 -10.32 12.65
CA TYR A 275 -2.69 -9.26 13.55
C TYR A 275 -3.79 -8.24 13.82
N LEU A 276 -4.49 -7.75 12.80
CA LEU A 276 -5.58 -6.76 12.95
C LEU A 276 -6.76 -7.26 13.80
N LEU A 277 -7.06 -8.54 13.73
CA LEU A 277 -8.14 -9.19 14.48
C LEU A 277 -7.80 -9.44 15.95
N ASN A 278 -6.51 -9.50 16.31
CA ASN A 278 -6.03 -9.88 17.64
C ASN A 278 -5.15 -8.79 18.27
N SER A 279 -5.16 -7.58 17.72
CA SER A 279 -4.49 -6.44 18.32
C SER A 279 -5.43 -5.82 19.35
N ASP A 280 -5.10 -6.02 20.62
CA ASP A 280 -5.70 -5.30 21.76
C ASP A 280 -5.19 -3.85 21.81
#